data_AF-T0YQR0-F1
#
_entry.id   AF-T0YQR0-F1
#
_cell.length_a   1.000
_cell.length_b   1.000
_cell.length_c   1.000
_cell.angle_alpha   90.00
_cell.angle_beta   90.00
_cell.angle_gamma   90.00
#
_symmetry.space_group_name_H-M   'P 1'
#
loop_
_entity.id
_entity.type
_entity.pdbx_description
1 polymer ?
#
loop_
_entity_poly.entity_id
_entity_poly.type
_entity_poly.pdbx_seq_one_letter_code
_entity_poly.pdbx_strand_id
1 'polypeptide(L)'
;QGETLIPVTSAGVALGPAIVWLDNRAVDEARQLAEQFECATVYAVTGVPTIVPTWPACKLLWWKRHDPDLYRSASHFLLVEEFLLHRLTGRFVAEAGVQSTSLLYDIVHHTWWQPMLDLLDLSSSRLGDLVAPGEAVGSLLPGAAQALGLRPGVLVIAGG
;
A
#
# COMPACT_ATOMS: atom_id res chain seq x y z
N GLN A 1 -2.00 4.98 11.45
CA GLN A 1 -2.70 3.79 10.92
C GLN A 1 -2.21 3.61 9.50
N GLY A 2 -1.19 2.78 9.27
CA GLY A 2 -0.55 2.68 7.95
C GLY A 2 -1.14 1.56 7.10
N GLU A 3 -1.45 0.41 7.72
CA GLU A 3 -1.63 -0.88 7.06
C GLU A 3 -3.08 -1.14 6.59
N THR A 4 -3.93 -0.11 6.59
CA THR A 4 -5.29 -0.21 6.05
C THR A 4 -5.22 -0.20 4.53
N LEU A 5 -5.67 -1.28 3.92
CA LEU A 5 -5.52 -1.53 2.49
C LEU A 5 -6.83 -1.25 1.74
N ILE A 6 -6.73 -0.53 0.62
CA ILE A 6 -7.86 -0.03 -0.16
C ILE A 6 -7.65 -0.40 -1.65
N PRO A 7 -8.54 -1.21 -2.25
CA PRO A 7 -8.47 -1.53 -3.67
C PRO A 7 -9.19 -0.44 -4.47
N VAL A 8 -8.54 0.10 -5.50
CA VAL A 8 -9.10 1.20 -6.29
C VAL A 8 -9.00 0.95 -7.80
N THR A 9 -9.91 1.60 -8.54
CA THR A 9 -9.83 1.74 -10.00
C THR A 9 -8.67 2.65 -10.43
N SER A 10 -8.42 2.74 -11.73
CA SER A 10 -7.43 3.67 -12.32
C SER A 10 -7.75 5.15 -12.06
N ALA A 11 -9.02 5.48 -11.76
CA ALA A 11 -9.43 6.81 -11.34
C ALA A 11 -9.28 7.05 -9.82
N GLY A 12 -8.88 6.04 -9.05
CA GLY A 12 -8.79 6.11 -7.58
C GLY A 12 -10.14 6.03 -6.87
N VAL A 13 -11.16 5.48 -7.53
CA VAL A 13 -12.45 5.15 -6.91
C VAL A 13 -12.31 3.80 -6.22
N ALA A 14 -12.65 3.73 -4.93
CA ALA A 14 -12.64 2.49 -4.15
C ALA A 14 -13.61 1.46 -4.74
N LEU A 15 -13.13 0.23 -4.90
CA LEU A 15 -13.91 -0.89 -5.45
C LEU A 15 -14.74 -1.63 -4.39
N GLY A 16 -14.46 -1.38 -3.12
CA GLY A 16 -15.16 -2.00 -2.00
C GLY A 16 -14.66 -1.48 -0.67
N PRO A 17 -15.08 -2.12 0.45
CA PRO A 17 -14.61 -1.78 1.78
C PRO A 17 -13.09 -1.96 1.90
N ALA A 18 -12.44 -1.03 2.60
CA ALA A 18 -11.06 -1.18 3.02
C ALA A 18 -10.90 -2.35 4.01
N ILE A 19 -9.77 -3.04 3.99
CA ILE A 19 -9.38 -3.95 5.06
C ILE A 19 -8.54 -3.16 6.07
N VAL A 20 -9.11 -2.89 7.24
CA VAL A 20 -8.43 -2.14 8.32
C VAL A 20 -7.23 -2.92 8.87
N TRP A 21 -6.23 -2.22 9.41
CA TRP A 21 -5.03 -2.84 9.97
C TRP A 21 -5.33 -3.94 11.03
N LEU A 22 -6.30 -3.71 11.93
CA LEU A 22 -6.75 -4.65 12.98
C LEU A 22 -7.43 -5.92 12.47
N ASP A 23 -7.75 -5.99 11.18
CA ASP A 23 -8.43 -7.15 10.61
C ASP A 23 -7.47 -8.33 10.47
N ASN A 24 -7.81 -9.45 11.12
CA ASN A 24 -7.03 -10.68 11.14
C ASN A 24 -7.58 -11.76 10.20
N ARG A 25 -8.34 -11.41 9.14
CA ARG A 25 -8.89 -12.42 8.22
C ARG A 25 -7.83 -13.26 7.49
N ALA A 26 -6.62 -12.73 7.32
CA ALA A 26 -5.55 -13.32 6.52
C ALA A 26 -4.63 -14.27 7.30
N VAL A 27 -5.16 -15.05 8.25
CA VAL A 27 -4.37 -15.98 9.10
C VAL A 27 -3.72 -17.09 8.28
N ASP A 28 -4.47 -17.71 7.38
CA ASP A 28 -3.96 -18.81 6.57
C ASP A 28 -2.97 -18.31 5.52
N GLU A 29 -3.19 -17.13 4.97
CA GLU A 29 -2.30 -16.48 4.02
C GLU A 29 -0.99 -16.03 4.67
N ALA A 30 -1.03 -15.51 5.90
CA ALA A 30 0.18 -15.19 6.66
C ALA A 30 1.03 -16.45 6.93
N ARG A 31 0.39 -17.56 7.31
CA ARG A 31 1.09 -18.85 7.50
C ARG A 31 1.74 -19.32 6.20
N GLN A 32 0.99 -19.27 5.09
CA GLN A 32 1.50 -19.66 3.79
C GLN A 32 2.72 -18.81 3.37
N LEU A 33 2.65 -17.49 3.53
CA LEU A 33 3.76 -16.60 3.19
C LEU A 33 4.98 -16.84 4.10
N ALA A 34 4.76 -17.13 5.38
CA ALA A 34 5.82 -17.48 6.32
C ALA A 34 6.54 -18.79 5.96
N GLU A 35 5.89 -19.70 5.23
CA GLU A 35 6.52 -20.93 4.72
C GLU A 35 7.37 -20.68 3.47
N GLN A 36 7.21 -19.54 2.78
CA GLN A 36 7.96 -19.22 1.56
C GLN A 36 9.30 -18.52 1.82
N PHE A 37 9.47 -17.90 3.00
CA PHE A 37 10.66 -17.11 3.33
C PHE A 37 11.20 -17.44 4.71
N GLU A 38 12.52 -17.49 4.84
CA GLU A 38 13.15 -17.52 6.14
C GLU A 38 12.94 -16.18 6.86
N CYS A 39 12.56 -16.21 8.15
CA CYS A 39 12.34 -14.99 8.93
C CYS A 39 13.54 -14.05 8.93
N ALA A 40 14.76 -14.61 8.92
CA ALA A 40 16.00 -13.82 8.87
C ALA A 40 16.11 -13.02 7.56
N THR A 41 15.73 -13.59 6.42
CA THR A 41 15.71 -12.91 5.12
C THR A 41 14.66 -11.81 5.10
N VAL A 42 13.43 -12.10 5.57
CA VAL A 42 12.35 -11.11 5.63
C VAL A 42 12.77 -9.92 6.46
N TYR A 43 13.34 -10.16 7.64
CA TYR A 43 13.80 -9.10 8.52
C TYR A 43 14.95 -8.29 7.91
N ALA A 44 15.94 -8.96 7.30
CA ALA A 44 17.07 -8.28 6.68
C ALA A 44 16.66 -7.37 5.51
N VAL A 45 15.62 -7.73 4.76
CA VAL A 45 15.17 -6.99 3.57
C VAL A 45 14.11 -5.94 3.89
N THR A 46 13.17 -6.24 4.79
CA THR A 46 11.98 -5.42 5.02
C THR A 46 11.97 -4.73 6.40
N GLY A 47 12.81 -5.18 7.34
CA GLY A 47 12.75 -4.76 8.74
C GLY A 47 11.61 -5.40 9.56
N VAL A 48 10.73 -6.17 8.93
CA VAL A 48 9.59 -6.82 9.60
C VAL A 48 10.05 -8.15 10.22
N PRO A 49 9.89 -8.36 11.55
CA PRO A 49 10.44 -9.52 12.24
C PRO A 49 9.63 -10.81 12.06
N THR A 50 8.34 -10.70 11.75
CA THR A 50 7.44 -11.86 11.62
C THR A 50 6.30 -11.54 10.68
N ILE A 51 5.96 -12.48 9.80
CA ILE A 51 4.80 -12.37 8.92
C ILE A 51 3.53 -12.70 9.72
N VAL A 52 2.69 -11.70 9.96
CA VAL A 52 1.41 -11.84 10.66
C VAL A 52 0.25 -11.28 9.81
N PRO A 53 -1.03 -11.63 10.11
CA PRO A 53 -2.18 -11.29 9.26
C PRO A 53 -2.41 -9.78 9.06
N THR A 54 -1.90 -8.97 9.98
CA THR A 54 -1.98 -7.50 9.95
C THR A 54 -1.34 -6.91 8.70
N TRP A 55 -0.31 -7.54 8.14
CA TRP A 55 0.49 -6.96 7.07
C TRP A 55 -0.25 -6.92 5.72
N PRO A 56 -0.15 -5.82 4.97
CA PRO A 56 -0.73 -5.65 3.64
C PRO A 56 -0.48 -6.82 2.68
N ALA A 57 0.74 -7.37 2.60
CA ALA A 57 1.03 -8.53 1.76
C ALA A 57 0.11 -9.73 2.04
N CYS A 58 -0.18 -10.03 3.31
CA CYS A 58 -1.09 -11.11 3.70
C CYS A 58 -2.53 -10.85 3.22
N LYS A 59 -2.99 -9.60 3.32
CA LYS A 59 -4.34 -9.17 2.91
C LYS A 59 -4.50 -9.16 1.38
N LEU A 60 -3.44 -8.84 0.64
CA LEU A 60 -3.40 -8.96 -0.81
C LEU A 60 -3.56 -10.42 -1.25
N LEU A 61 -2.84 -11.34 -0.60
CA LEU A 61 -3.00 -12.77 -0.86
C LEU A 61 -4.42 -13.26 -0.51
N TRP A 62 -4.99 -12.72 0.58
CA TRP A 62 -6.37 -13.04 0.97
C TRP A 62 -7.36 -12.61 -0.12
N TRP A 63 -7.30 -11.38 -0.62
CA TRP A 63 -8.16 -10.96 -1.74
C TRP A 63 -7.95 -11.81 -2.98
N LYS A 64 -6.70 -12.10 -3.35
CA LYS A 64 -6.41 -12.96 -4.50
C LYS A 64 -7.11 -14.33 -4.41
N ARG A 65 -7.29 -14.87 -3.20
CA ARG A 65 -7.91 -16.18 -2.95
C ARG A 65 -9.41 -16.12 -2.77
N HIS A 66 -9.91 -15.16 -2.00
CA HIS A 66 -11.31 -15.11 -1.54
C HIS A 66 -12.19 -14.16 -2.37
N ASP A 67 -11.59 -13.18 -3.04
CA ASP A 67 -12.26 -12.28 -3.98
C ASP A 67 -11.37 -11.99 -5.20
N PRO A 68 -11.12 -13.01 -6.04
CA PRO A 68 -10.21 -12.88 -7.17
C PRO A 68 -10.71 -11.88 -8.23
N ASP A 69 -12.02 -11.62 -8.30
CA ASP A 69 -12.59 -10.63 -9.22
C ASP A 69 -12.28 -9.21 -8.77
N LEU A 70 -12.42 -8.88 -7.48
CA LEU A 70 -11.92 -7.63 -6.92
C LEU A 70 -10.41 -7.52 -7.11
N TYR A 71 -9.67 -8.59 -6.80
CA TYR A 71 -8.22 -8.58 -6.96
C TYR A 71 -7.79 -8.31 -8.41
N ARG A 72 -8.49 -8.85 -9.41
CA ARG A 72 -8.17 -8.58 -10.83
C ARG A 72 -8.64 -7.21 -11.32
N SER A 73 -9.78 -6.72 -10.83
CA SER A 73 -10.36 -5.44 -11.28
C SER A 73 -9.69 -4.22 -10.66
N ALA A 74 -9.05 -4.36 -9.49
CA ALA A 74 -8.25 -3.31 -8.87
C ALA A 74 -7.10 -2.88 -9.77
N SER A 75 -7.06 -1.60 -10.13
CA SER A 75 -5.92 -1.04 -10.85
C SER A 75 -4.77 -0.74 -9.89
N HIS A 76 -5.08 -0.27 -8.67
CA HIS A 76 -4.08 -0.08 -7.62
C HIS A 76 -4.57 -0.63 -6.27
N PHE A 77 -3.62 -1.02 -5.43
CA PHE A 77 -3.84 -1.27 -4.01
C PHE A 77 -3.08 -0.23 -3.20
N LEU A 78 -3.83 0.55 -2.44
CA LEU A 78 -3.32 1.70 -1.73
C LEU A 78 -3.42 1.49 -0.22
N LEU A 79 -2.44 1.98 0.51
CA LEU A 79 -2.58 2.25 1.92
C LEU A 79 -3.44 3.51 2.14
N VAL A 80 -3.96 3.69 3.35
CA VAL A 80 -4.90 4.80 3.62
C VAL A 80 -4.29 6.17 3.37
N GLU A 81 -3.00 6.36 3.67
CA GLU A 81 -2.31 7.61 3.36
C GLU A 81 -2.28 7.85 1.83
N GLU A 82 -1.88 6.84 1.06
CA GLU A 82 -1.74 6.91 -0.40
C GLU A 82 -3.08 7.20 -1.06
N PHE A 83 -4.16 6.61 -0.54
CA PHE A 83 -5.52 6.91 -0.97
C PHE A 83 -5.86 8.40 -0.73
N LEU A 84 -5.50 8.95 0.42
CA LEU A 84 -5.70 10.38 0.71
C LEU A 84 -4.81 11.26 -0.18
N LEU A 85 -3.53 10.92 -0.36
CA LEU A 85 -2.61 11.63 -1.25
C LEU A 85 -3.14 11.68 -2.68
N HIS A 86 -3.67 10.56 -3.20
CA HIS A 86 -4.33 10.52 -4.51
C HIS A 86 -5.56 11.43 -4.56
N ARG A 87 -6.41 11.40 -3.54
CA ARG A 87 -7.60 12.27 -3.48
C ARG A 87 -7.25 13.76 -3.41
N LEU A 88 -6.10 14.09 -2.82
CA LEU A 88 -5.63 15.46 -2.67
C LEU A 88 -4.86 15.97 -3.89
N THR A 89 -4.11 15.11 -4.58
CA THR A 89 -3.14 15.53 -5.62
C THR A 89 -3.37 14.90 -6.99
N GLY A 90 -4.16 13.83 -7.07
CA GLY A 90 -4.36 13.02 -8.27
C GLY A 90 -3.22 12.05 -8.59
N ARG A 91 -2.22 11.93 -7.72
CA ARG A 91 -1.07 11.03 -7.90
C ARG A 91 -1.19 9.78 -7.02
N PHE A 92 -0.85 8.64 -7.60
CA PHE A 92 -0.61 7.40 -6.85
C PHE A 92 0.85 7.37 -6.41
N VAL A 93 1.10 7.68 -5.14
CA VAL A 93 2.42 7.63 -4.53
C VAL A 93 2.37 6.78 -3.27
N ALA A 94 3.48 6.13 -2.96
CA ALA A 94 3.65 5.28 -1.80
C ALA A 94 4.84 5.78 -0.99
N GLU A 95 4.59 6.25 0.23
CA GLU A 95 5.65 6.76 1.08
C GLU A 95 6.41 5.59 1.73
N ALA A 96 7.75 5.65 1.65
CA ALA A 96 8.64 4.55 2.02
C ALA A 96 8.56 4.14 3.51
N GLY A 97 8.40 5.10 4.41
CA GLY A 97 8.23 4.88 5.85
C GLY A 97 6.99 4.07 6.17
N VAL A 98 5.83 4.44 5.62
CA VAL A 98 4.59 3.68 5.80
C VAL A 98 4.68 2.32 5.12
N GLN A 99 5.32 2.24 3.95
CA GLN A 99 5.52 0.97 3.24
C GLN A 99 6.51 0.02 3.94
N SER A 100 7.34 0.50 4.87
CA SER A 100 8.22 -0.38 5.65
C SER A 100 7.46 -1.43 6.50
N THR A 101 6.17 -1.21 6.76
CA THR A 101 5.30 -2.18 7.46
C THR A 101 4.43 -3.01 6.50
N SER A 102 4.63 -2.92 5.19
CA SER A 102 3.76 -3.58 4.22
C SER A 102 4.12 -5.03 3.88
N LEU A 103 5.37 -5.42 4.16
CA LEU A 103 6.06 -6.60 3.61
C LEU A 103 6.27 -6.57 2.09
N LEU A 104 5.99 -5.45 1.42
CA LEU A 104 6.19 -5.29 -0.02
C LEU A 104 7.44 -4.48 -0.34
N TYR A 105 8.05 -3.80 0.63
CA TYR A 105 9.12 -2.84 0.42
C TYR A 105 10.47 -3.35 0.94
N ASP A 106 11.50 -3.24 0.09
CA ASP A 106 12.90 -3.50 0.41
C ASP A 106 13.51 -2.21 0.96
N ILE A 107 13.77 -2.20 2.28
CA ILE A 107 14.31 -1.04 3.00
C ILE A 107 15.81 -0.83 2.74
N VAL A 108 16.52 -1.82 2.18
CA VAL A 108 17.95 -1.75 1.88
C VAL A 108 18.17 -1.08 0.53
N HIS A 109 17.38 -1.46 -0.46
CA HIS A 109 17.52 -0.97 -1.83
C HIS A 109 16.53 0.15 -2.18
N HIS A 110 15.59 0.47 -1.28
CA HIS A 110 14.54 1.47 -1.50
C HIS A 110 13.67 1.18 -2.73
N THR A 111 13.28 -0.09 -2.89
CA THR A 111 12.47 -0.56 -4.01
C THR A 111 11.38 -1.52 -3.55
N TRP A 112 10.44 -1.86 -4.44
CA TRP A 112 9.51 -2.95 -4.15
C TRP A 112 10.25 -4.29 -4.11
N TRP A 113 9.99 -5.08 -3.07
CA TRP A 113 10.59 -6.39 -2.86
C TRP A 113 9.99 -7.43 -3.81
N GLN A 114 10.66 -7.61 -4.95
CA GLN A 114 10.17 -8.44 -6.07
C GLN A 114 9.77 -9.87 -5.68
N PRO A 115 10.50 -10.62 -4.82
CA PRO A 115 10.08 -11.96 -4.40
C PRO A 115 8.68 -12.02 -3.79
N MET A 116 8.28 -11.02 -2.99
CA MET A 116 6.92 -10.97 -2.44
C MET A 116 5.89 -10.64 -3.52
N LEU A 117 6.21 -9.70 -4.41
CA LEU A 117 5.35 -9.33 -5.53
C LEU A 117 5.07 -10.53 -6.45
N ASP A 118 6.08 -11.36 -6.72
CA ASP A 118 5.96 -12.55 -7.56
C ASP A 118 5.00 -13.59 -6.94
N LEU A 119 5.11 -13.85 -5.63
CA LEU A 119 4.16 -14.73 -4.92
C LEU A 119 2.73 -14.21 -4.97
N LEU A 120 2.59 -12.89 -4.90
CA LEU A 120 1.29 -12.22 -4.98
C LEU A 120 0.76 -12.15 -6.42
N ASP A 121 1.54 -12.43 -7.46
CA ASP A 121 1.20 -12.14 -8.86
C ASP A 121 0.78 -10.65 -9.02
N LEU A 122 1.60 -9.78 -8.44
CA LEU A 122 1.34 -8.34 -8.34
C LEU A 122 2.44 -7.56 -9.07
N SER A 123 2.07 -6.87 -10.15
CA SER A 123 2.98 -5.89 -10.76
C SER A 123 3.13 -4.66 -9.85
N SER A 124 4.35 -4.14 -9.73
CA SER A 124 4.63 -2.88 -9.03
C SER A 124 3.88 -1.68 -9.62
N SER A 125 3.45 -1.75 -10.89
CA SER A 125 2.59 -0.73 -11.51
C SER A 125 1.18 -0.63 -10.90
N ARG A 126 0.79 -1.59 -10.06
CA ARG A 126 -0.46 -1.60 -9.30
C ARG A 126 -0.27 -1.07 -7.87
N LEU A 127 0.90 -0.52 -7.58
CA LEU A 127 1.25 0.17 -6.35
C LEU A 127 1.58 1.64 -6.69
N GLY A 128 1.66 2.50 -5.68
CA GLY A 128 2.09 3.89 -5.88
C GLY A 128 3.58 3.99 -6.24
N ASP A 129 3.97 5.10 -6.87
CA ASP A 129 5.39 5.44 -7.04
C ASP A 129 6.03 5.69 -5.67
N LEU A 130 7.16 5.04 -5.40
CA LEU A 130 7.86 5.20 -4.13
C LEU A 130 8.41 6.63 -3.99
N VAL A 131 8.11 7.27 -2.86
CA VAL A 131 8.59 8.62 -2.50
C VAL A 131 9.21 8.61 -1.11
N ALA A 132 10.13 9.54 -0.87
CA ALA A 132 10.75 9.67 0.44
C ALA A 132 9.83 10.42 1.44
N PRO A 133 9.96 10.18 2.75
CA PRO A 133 9.24 10.95 3.75
C PRO A 133 9.62 12.43 3.64
N GLY A 134 8.62 13.31 3.69
CA GLY A 134 8.82 14.75 3.55
C GLY A 134 8.94 15.24 2.10
N GLU A 135 8.84 14.35 1.10
CA GLU A 135 8.85 14.74 -0.31
C GLU A 135 7.54 15.45 -0.71
N ALA A 136 7.65 16.45 -1.58
CA ALA A 136 6.48 17.12 -2.13
C ALA A 136 5.80 16.25 -3.19
N VAL A 137 4.60 15.77 -2.88
CA VAL A 137 3.78 14.97 -3.81
C VAL A 137 3.20 15.85 -4.90
N GLY A 138 2.80 17.07 -4.57
CA GLY A 138 2.25 18.01 -5.54
C GLY A 138 1.44 19.09 -4.85
N SER A 139 0.69 19.86 -5.63
CA SER A 139 -0.27 20.81 -5.07
C SER A 139 -1.65 20.18 -4.93
N LEU A 140 -2.46 20.74 -4.03
CA LEU A 140 -3.88 20.36 -3.91
C LEU A 140 -4.60 20.52 -5.24
N LEU A 141 -5.38 19.51 -5.60
CA LEU A 141 -6.39 19.61 -6.65
C LEU A 141 -7.36 20.76 -6.33
N PRO A 142 -7.88 21.49 -7.32
CA PRO A 142 -8.79 22.61 -7.09
C PRO A 142 -9.98 22.26 -6.20
N GLY A 143 -10.62 21.10 -6.44
CA GLY A 143 -11.74 20.61 -5.63
C GLY A 143 -11.35 20.28 -4.20
N ALA A 144 -10.15 19.73 -3.97
CA ALA A 144 -9.64 19.46 -2.64
C ALA A 144 -9.33 20.75 -1.86
N ALA A 145 -8.69 21.73 -2.51
CA ALA A 145 -8.43 23.03 -1.91
C ALA A 145 -9.73 23.73 -1.49
N GLN A 146 -10.75 23.72 -2.36
CA GLN A 146 -12.07 24.28 -2.05
C GLN A 146 -12.73 23.56 -0.86
N ALA A 147 -12.75 22.22 -0.86
CA ALA A 147 -13.38 21.44 0.20
C ALA A 147 -12.71 21.64 1.58
N LEU A 148 -11.40 21.90 1.59
CA LEU A 148 -10.62 22.15 2.80
C LEU A 148 -10.57 23.63 3.21
N GLY A 149 -11.11 24.55 2.40
CA GLY A 149 -11.02 26.00 2.66
C GLY A 149 -9.60 26.56 2.52
N LEU A 150 -8.75 25.91 1.72
CA LEU A 150 -7.36 26.27 1.51
C LEU A 150 -7.15 27.00 0.18
N ARG A 151 -6.04 27.73 0.08
CA ARG A 151 -5.68 28.42 -1.17
C ARG A 151 -5.25 27.41 -2.24
N PRO A 152 -5.55 27.67 -3.53
CA PRO A 152 -4.96 26.91 -4.62
C PRO A 152 -3.43 26.93 -4.55
N GLY A 153 -2.78 25.83 -4.96
CA GLY A 153 -1.33 25.73 -4.99
C GLY A 153 -0.65 25.38 -3.66
N VAL A 154 -1.41 25.17 -2.58
CA VAL A 154 -0.87 24.60 -1.33
C VAL A 154 -0.25 23.24 -1.64
N LEU A 155 1.00 23.05 -1.19
CA LEU A 155 1.74 21.81 -1.36
C LEU A 155 1.23 20.74 -0.40
N VAL A 156 1.18 19.52 -0.91
CA VAL A 156 0.95 18.29 -0.16
C VAL A 156 2.27 17.56 -0.06
N ILE A 157 2.65 17.22 1.17
CA ILE A 157 3.89 16.53 1.50
C ILE A 157 3.54 15.09 1.88
N ALA A 158 4.35 14.13 1.42
CA ALA A 158 4.26 12.74 1.85
C ALA A 158 4.60 12.64 3.35
N GLY A 159 3.66 12.16 4.15
CA GLY A 159 3.78 12.02 5.60
C GLY A 159 4.38 10.67 5.98
N GLY A 160 4.38 10.34 7.27
CA GLY A 160 4.81 9.05 7.81
C GLY A 160 4.16 8.76 9.14
#